data_AF-A0A098S8S7-F1
#
_entry.id   AF-A0A098S8S7-F1
#
_cell.length_a   1.000
_cell.length_b   1.000
_cell.length_c   1.000
_cell.angle_alpha   90.00
_cell.angle_beta   90.00
_cell.angle_gamma   90.00
#
_symmetry.space_group_name_H-M   'P 1'
#
loop_
_entity.id
_entity.type
_entity.pdbx_description
1 polymer ?
#
loop_
_entity_poly.entity_id
_entity_poly.type
_entity_poly.pdbx_seq_one_letter_code
_entity_poly.pdbx_strand_id
1 'polypeptide(L)'
;MEKDALPVSEREEAPVEELDGRNEEFQWILNEDLLRDEGVMYGLTDGDAKEKLQTIELFYLQKTKNLLLQAEQVSEEIQEAGQELESTQSQIEQEQATLQSLEEAADNRKTGFLRQTINLISYSAAVLLTFWLMYSWLEPHLEFPLLIAIGVYIFGSLNLFTPGSFLFATEAAHLEENPRERWKLLLEELVVPLVAVLFVIVWGYNGQGVEEAIALGALLYALFLFSGKGLLTTIEKWTSANQALRNKRALRLLIKQRIGEQKTLIAELEEAEESTRNHLEELKERKNELEKEAGDFKETAETRKAYFMSEFALARSARNQLSGEQLMQLSTFKKA
;
A
#
# COMPACT_ATOMS: atom_id res chain seq x y z
N MET A 1 3.07 -29.60 -38.76
CA MET A 1 2.52 -29.69 -37.38
C MET A 1 1.86 -28.35 -37.13
N GLU A 2 0.68 -27.99 -37.61
CA GLU A 2 -0.58 -28.71 -37.86
C GLU A 2 -0.99 -29.66 -36.73
N LYS A 3 -1.89 -29.14 -35.88
CA LYS A 3 -3.10 -29.73 -35.28
C LYS A 3 -3.52 -28.81 -34.12
N ASP A 4 -4.54 -27.98 -34.34
CA ASP A 4 -5.96 -28.21 -33.98
C ASP A 4 -6.22 -27.65 -32.57
N ALA A 5 -6.81 -26.46 -32.43
CA ALA A 5 -8.23 -26.12 -32.56
C ALA A 5 -8.93 -26.13 -31.18
N LEU A 6 -9.58 -25.03 -30.82
CA LEU A 6 -11.03 -24.98 -30.58
C LEU A 6 -11.50 -23.50 -30.51
N PRO A 7 -12.72 -23.19 -30.99
CA PRO A 7 -13.17 -21.85 -31.33
C PRO A 7 -13.83 -21.12 -30.16
N VAL A 8 -13.96 -19.80 -30.35
CA VAL A 8 -14.86 -18.89 -29.63
C VAL A 8 -16.23 -19.56 -29.53
N SER A 9 -16.64 -19.91 -28.30
CA SER A 9 -18.00 -20.35 -28.04
C SER A 9 -18.92 -19.19 -28.36
N GLU A 10 -19.67 -19.31 -29.46
CA GLU A 10 -20.94 -18.64 -29.64
C GLU A 10 -21.71 -18.76 -28.32
N ARG A 11 -21.88 -17.64 -27.62
CA ARG A 11 -22.96 -17.54 -26.64
C ARG A 11 -24.22 -17.70 -27.45
N GLU A 12 -24.80 -18.88 -27.36
CA GLU A 12 -26.15 -19.20 -27.74
C GLU A 12 -27.04 -18.12 -27.08
N GLU A 13 -27.38 -17.08 -27.84
CA GLU A 13 -28.52 -16.23 -27.54
C GLU A 13 -29.72 -17.17 -27.54
N ALA A 14 -30.13 -17.57 -26.34
CA ALA A 14 -31.34 -18.34 -26.16
C ALA A 14 -32.47 -17.58 -26.87
N PRO A 15 -33.21 -18.21 -27.79
CA PRO A 15 -34.23 -17.52 -28.54
C PRO A 15 -35.31 -17.05 -27.56
N VAL A 16 -35.56 -15.74 -27.57
CA VAL A 16 -36.74 -15.12 -26.98
C VAL A 16 -37.93 -15.49 -27.85
N GLU A 17 -38.41 -16.73 -27.76
CA GLU A 17 -39.63 -17.15 -28.43
C GLU A 17 -40.26 -18.35 -27.71
N GLU A 18 -41.28 -18.06 -26.89
CA GLU A 18 -42.62 -18.70 -26.89
C GLU A 18 -43.33 -18.46 -25.54
N LEU A 19 -44.04 -17.33 -25.46
CA LEU A 19 -45.14 -17.13 -24.52
C LEU A 19 -46.45 -16.78 -25.23
N ASP A 20 -46.57 -17.11 -26.51
CA ASP A 20 -47.73 -16.68 -27.31
C ASP A 20 -48.97 -17.57 -27.14
N GLY A 21 -48.82 -18.82 -26.71
CA GLY A 21 -49.95 -19.73 -26.45
C GLY A 21 -50.68 -19.55 -25.10
N ARG A 22 -50.09 -18.81 -24.14
CA ARG A 22 -50.68 -18.58 -22.79
C ARG A 22 -51.35 -17.21 -22.64
N ASN A 23 -51.13 -16.30 -23.59
CA ASN A 23 -51.71 -14.97 -23.51
C ASN A 23 -53.23 -14.99 -23.74
N GLU A 24 -53.77 -15.93 -24.52
CA GLU A 24 -55.21 -16.05 -24.77
C GLU A 24 -56.02 -16.36 -23.49
N GLU A 25 -55.51 -17.25 -22.63
CA GLU A 25 -56.18 -17.69 -21.39
C GLU A 25 -56.29 -16.57 -20.33
N PHE A 26 -55.38 -15.60 -20.34
CA PHE A 26 -55.34 -14.49 -19.39
C PHE A 26 -55.68 -13.12 -20.02
N GLN A 27 -56.22 -13.09 -21.25
CA GLN A 27 -56.68 -11.84 -21.87
C GLN A 27 -57.72 -11.12 -21.01
N TRP A 28 -58.53 -11.86 -20.26
CA TRP A 28 -59.53 -11.29 -19.35
C TRP A 28 -58.91 -10.53 -18.18
N ILE A 29 -57.64 -10.78 -17.83
CA ILE A 29 -56.91 -10.02 -16.79
C ILE A 29 -56.27 -8.75 -17.38
N LEU A 30 -55.79 -8.85 -18.63
CA LEU A 30 -55.08 -7.77 -19.32
C LEU A 30 -56.04 -6.69 -19.87
N ASN A 31 -57.20 -7.12 -20.40
CA ASN A 31 -58.22 -6.24 -20.94
C ASN A 31 -59.20 -5.81 -19.83
N GLU A 32 -59.33 -4.50 -19.65
CA GLU A 32 -60.19 -3.91 -18.61
C GLU A 32 -61.68 -4.22 -18.80
N ASP A 33 -62.18 -4.23 -20.03
CA ASP A 33 -63.59 -4.49 -20.31
C ASP A 33 -63.93 -5.95 -19.99
N LEU A 34 -63.06 -6.88 -20.41
CA LEU A 34 -63.21 -8.31 -20.09
C LEU A 34 -63.07 -8.59 -18.58
N LEU A 35 -62.18 -7.87 -17.88
CA LEU A 35 -62.02 -7.99 -16.43
C LEU A 35 -63.28 -7.55 -15.68
N ARG A 36 -63.90 -6.46 -16.14
CA ARG A 36 -65.14 -5.94 -15.58
C ARG A 36 -66.31 -6.87 -15.85
N ASP A 37 -66.44 -7.36 -17.08
CA ASP A 37 -67.45 -8.35 -17.46
C ASP A 37 -67.33 -9.62 -16.62
N GLU A 38 -66.10 -10.11 -16.39
CA GLU A 38 -65.85 -11.25 -15.51
C GLU A 38 -66.28 -10.96 -14.07
N GLY A 39 -66.01 -9.74 -13.56
CA GLY A 39 -66.48 -9.27 -12.26
C GLY A 39 -68.01 -9.28 -12.14
N VAL A 40 -68.72 -8.76 -13.14
CA VAL A 40 -70.19 -8.76 -13.20
C VAL A 40 -70.74 -10.19 -13.24
N MET A 41 -70.19 -11.04 -14.11
CA MET A 41 -70.64 -12.42 -14.31
C MET A 41 -70.49 -13.26 -13.03
N TYR A 42 -69.36 -13.12 -12.32
CA TYR A 42 -69.15 -13.79 -11.03
C TYR A 42 -70.06 -13.24 -9.93
N GLY A 43 -70.32 -11.92 -9.91
CA GLY A 43 -71.23 -11.29 -8.95
C GLY A 43 -72.69 -11.76 -9.11
N LEU A 44 -73.13 -12.03 -10.34
CA LEU A 44 -74.47 -12.53 -10.63
C LEU A 44 -74.63 -14.02 -10.26
N THR A 45 -73.58 -14.84 -10.40
CA THR A 45 -73.62 -16.31 -10.26
C THR A 45 -73.38 -16.85 -8.84
N ASP A 46 -73.26 -15.98 -7.83
CA ASP A 46 -72.92 -16.33 -6.43
C ASP A 46 -71.53 -16.97 -6.27
N GLY A 47 -70.63 -16.73 -7.23
CA GLY A 47 -69.25 -17.21 -7.15
C GLY A 47 -68.45 -16.53 -6.03
N ASP A 48 -67.44 -17.22 -5.51
CA ASP A 48 -66.47 -16.63 -4.57
C ASP A 48 -65.44 -15.80 -5.34
N ALA A 49 -65.41 -14.49 -5.10
CA ALA A 49 -64.44 -13.57 -5.69
C ALA A 49 -62.98 -13.94 -5.35
N LYS A 50 -62.77 -14.69 -4.27
CA LYS A 50 -61.43 -15.02 -3.77
C LYS A 50 -60.57 -15.79 -4.78
N GLU A 51 -61.15 -16.74 -5.51
CA GLU A 51 -60.42 -17.55 -6.50
C GLU A 51 -59.92 -16.71 -7.68
N LYS A 52 -60.74 -15.76 -8.15
CA LYS A 52 -60.39 -14.87 -9.25
C LYS A 52 -59.37 -13.82 -8.84
N LEU A 53 -59.49 -13.27 -7.63
CA LEU A 53 -58.48 -12.39 -7.06
C LEU A 53 -57.12 -13.06 -6.90
N GLN A 54 -57.10 -14.31 -6.44
CA GLN A 54 -55.87 -15.10 -6.38
C GLN A 54 -55.28 -15.36 -7.77
N THR A 55 -56.12 -15.57 -8.78
CA THR A 55 -55.65 -15.76 -10.16
C THR A 55 -54.98 -14.49 -10.71
N ILE A 56 -55.57 -13.30 -10.47
CA ILE A 56 -54.97 -12.00 -10.83
C ILE A 56 -53.64 -11.81 -10.09
N GLU A 57 -53.59 -12.14 -8.80
CA GLU A 57 -52.37 -12.04 -8.00
C GLU A 57 -51.25 -12.95 -8.51
N LEU A 58 -51.56 -14.23 -8.80
CA LEU A 58 -50.59 -15.19 -9.31
C LEU A 58 -50.07 -14.81 -10.69
N PHE A 59 -50.93 -14.26 -11.56
CA PHE A 59 -50.53 -13.78 -12.89
C PHE A 59 -49.47 -12.68 -12.82
N TYR A 60 -49.68 -11.66 -11.99
CA TYR A 60 -48.71 -10.58 -11.83
C TYR A 60 -47.49 -11.00 -11.01
N LEU A 61 -47.64 -11.90 -10.03
CA LEU A 61 -46.52 -12.48 -9.29
C LEU A 61 -45.59 -13.30 -10.19
N GLN A 62 -46.14 -14.02 -11.18
CA GLN A 62 -45.33 -14.73 -12.17
C GLN A 62 -44.58 -13.76 -13.09
N LYS A 63 -45.18 -12.61 -13.46
CA LYS A 63 -44.51 -11.56 -14.24
C LYS A 63 -43.39 -10.88 -13.47
N THR A 64 -43.56 -10.61 -12.18
CA THR A 64 -42.54 -9.95 -11.35
C THR A 64 -41.43 -10.89 -10.89
N LYS A 65 -41.67 -12.21 -10.84
CA LYS A 65 -40.68 -13.20 -10.38
C LYS A 65 -39.34 -13.10 -11.12
N ASN A 66 -39.36 -12.94 -12.44
CA ASN A 66 -38.12 -12.85 -13.22
C ASN A 66 -37.38 -11.52 -12.95
N LEU A 67 -38.13 -10.41 -12.89
CA LEU A 67 -37.55 -9.09 -12.58
C LEU A 67 -36.90 -9.04 -11.20
N LEU A 68 -37.56 -9.62 -10.18
CA LEU A 68 -37.01 -9.69 -8.82
C LEU A 68 -35.78 -10.61 -8.73
N LEU A 69 -35.77 -11.72 -9.48
CA LEU A 69 -34.60 -12.59 -9.56
C LEU A 69 -33.41 -11.86 -10.19
N GLN A 70 -33.64 -11.11 -11.28
CA GLN A 70 -32.60 -10.29 -11.91
C GLN A 70 -32.12 -9.18 -10.96
N ALA A 71 -33.03 -8.55 -10.20
CA ALA A 71 -32.66 -7.53 -9.22
C ALA A 71 -31.81 -8.10 -8.07
N GLU A 72 -32.06 -9.35 -7.66
CA GLU A 72 -31.26 -10.07 -6.67
C GLU A 72 -29.86 -10.40 -7.22
N GLN A 73 -29.77 -10.90 -8.46
CA GLN A 73 -28.48 -11.13 -9.13
C GLN A 73 -27.64 -9.86 -9.25
N VAL A 74 -28.24 -8.76 -9.72
CA VAL A 74 -27.56 -7.45 -9.78
C VAL A 74 -27.18 -6.98 -8.38
N SER A 75 -27.94 -7.34 -7.34
CA SER A 75 -27.57 -7.02 -5.95
C SER A 75 -26.33 -7.77 -5.48
N GLU A 76 -26.13 -9.02 -5.91
CA GLU A 76 -24.90 -9.78 -5.67
C GLU A 76 -23.72 -9.13 -6.40
N GLU A 77 -23.90 -8.77 -7.68
CA GLU A 77 -22.87 -8.09 -8.48
C GLU A 77 -22.47 -6.74 -7.86
N ILE A 78 -23.41 -5.96 -7.32
CA ILE A 78 -23.12 -4.71 -6.58
C ILE A 78 -22.26 -4.99 -5.34
N GLN A 79 -22.54 -6.08 -4.63
CA GLN A 79 -21.77 -6.45 -3.44
C GLN A 79 -20.34 -6.85 -3.83
N GLU A 80 -20.17 -7.65 -4.88
CA GLU A 80 -18.86 -8.06 -5.40
C GLU A 80 -18.05 -6.84 -5.87
N ALA A 81 -18.63 -5.98 -6.70
CA ALA A 81 -17.99 -4.75 -7.17
C ALA A 81 -17.63 -3.80 -5.99
N GLY A 82 -18.47 -3.77 -4.95
CA GLY A 82 -18.18 -3.01 -3.72
C GLY A 82 -16.96 -3.54 -2.96
N GLN A 83 -16.81 -4.86 -2.86
CA GLN A 83 -15.63 -5.49 -2.24
C GLN A 83 -14.36 -5.26 -3.05
N GLU A 84 -14.46 -5.33 -4.37
CA GLU A 84 -13.35 -5.03 -5.28
C GLU A 84 -12.89 -3.57 -5.13
N LEU A 85 -13.83 -2.63 -5.03
CA LEU A 85 -13.55 -1.22 -4.81
C LEU A 85 -12.81 -0.99 -3.47
N GLU A 86 -13.29 -1.59 -2.38
CA GLU A 86 -12.65 -1.47 -1.07
C GLU A 86 -11.23 -2.07 -1.06
N SER A 87 -11.05 -3.24 -1.70
CA SER A 87 -9.75 -3.88 -1.88
C SER A 87 -8.78 -2.99 -2.67
N THR A 88 -9.25 -2.40 -3.77
CA THR A 88 -8.44 -1.52 -4.63
C THR A 88 -8.03 -0.26 -3.89
N GLN A 89 -8.96 0.37 -3.15
CA GLN A 89 -8.67 1.54 -2.34
C GLN A 89 -7.63 1.25 -1.25
N SER A 90 -7.72 0.08 -0.59
CA SER A 90 -6.72 -0.33 0.39
C SER A 90 -5.33 -0.54 -0.24
N GLN A 91 -5.27 -1.09 -1.45
CA GLN A 91 -4.01 -1.24 -2.19
C GLN A 91 -3.40 0.12 -2.54
N ILE A 92 -4.21 1.08 -3.01
CA ILE A 92 -3.75 2.44 -3.30
C ILE A 92 -3.15 3.08 -2.04
N GLU A 93 -3.82 2.98 -0.88
CA GLU A 93 -3.31 3.54 0.38
C GLU A 93 -1.96 2.92 0.80
N GLN A 94 -1.82 1.60 0.65
CA GLN A 94 -0.56 0.89 0.95
C GLN A 94 0.58 1.32 0.01
N GLU A 95 0.30 1.46 -1.28
CA GLU A 95 1.26 1.87 -2.28
C GLU A 95 1.67 3.35 -2.10
N GLN A 96 0.72 4.23 -1.74
CA GLN A 96 1.00 5.62 -1.38
C GLN A 96 1.89 5.73 -0.13
N ALA A 97 1.62 4.93 0.90
CA ALA A 97 2.47 4.90 2.11
C ALA A 97 3.89 4.42 1.77
N THR A 98 4.01 3.42 0.89
CA THR A 98 5.31 2.92 0.43
C THR A 98 6.05 4.01 -0.36
N LEU A 99 5.35 4.74 -1.23
CA LEU A 99 5.91 5.86 -1.98
C LEU A 99 6.44 6.97 -1.07
N GLN A 100 5.68 7.36 -0.04
CA GLN A 100 6.14 8.35 0.94
C GLN A 100 7.43 7.90 1.63
N SER A 101 7.50 6.63 2.06
CA SER A 101 8.69 6.08 2.69
C SER A 101 9.93 6.10 1.77
N LEU A 102 9.74 5.89 0.46
CA LEU A 102 10.81 5.95 -0.52
C LEU A 102 11.28 7.39 -0.78
N GLU A 103 10.36 8.35 -0.81
CA GLU A 103 10.67 9.78 -0.96
C GLU A 103 11.45 10.29 0.27
N GLU A 104 11.03 9.93 1.48
CA GLU A 104 11.77 10.24 2.72
C GLU A 104 13.16 9.61 2.76
N ALA A 105 13.29 8.36 2.32
CA ALA A 105 14.56 7.66 2.25
C ALA A 105 15.53 8.27 1.22
N ALA A 106 15.00 8.94 0.19
CA ALA A 106 15.79 9.67 -0.80
C ALA A 106 16.40 10.95 -0.21
N ASP A 107 15.62 11.69 0.60
CA ASP A 107 16.00 13.01 1.13
C ASP A 107 16.91 12.94 2.36
N ASN A 108 16.73 11.97 3.25
CA ASN A 108 17.44 11.92 4.53
C ASN A 108 18.93 11.56 4.46
N ARG A 109 19.49 11.25 3.28
CA ARG A 109 20.89 10.82 3.16
C ARG A 109 21.86 11.99 2.97
N LYS A 110 22.03 12.84 3.98
CA LYS A 110 23.17 13.78 4.04
C LYS A 110 24.46 13.00 4.30
N THR A 111 25.38 12.97 3.32
CA THR A 111 26.72 12.40 3.53
C THR A 111 27.59 13.43 4.23
N GLY A 112 28.06 13.12 5.44
CA GLY A 112 29.10 13.89 6.14
C GLY A 112 30.48 13.85 5.46
N PHE A 113 30.56 13.52 4.16
CA PHE A 113 31.80 13.29 3.41
C PHE A 113 32.74 14.50 3.41
N LEU A 114 32.19 15.72 3.29
CA LEU A 114 33.01 16.95 3.35
C LEU A 114 33.66 17.11 4.73
N ARG A 115 32.89 16.92 5.80
CA ARG A 115 33.41 16.95 7.18
C ARG A 115 34.50 15.91 7.39
N GLN A 116 34.30 14.68 6.90
CA GLN A 116 35.32 13.63 7.04
C GLN A 116 36.56 13.89 6.18
N THR A 117 36.40 14.50 5.00
CA THR A 117 37.55 14.90 4.18
C THR A 117 38.38 15.99 4.86
N ILE A 118 37.73 17.00 5.46
CA ILE A 118 38.42 18.03 6.25
C ILE A 118 39.17 17.41 7.44
N ASN A 119 38.51 16.53 8.19
CA ASN A 119 39.14 15.81 9.31
C ASN A 119 40.36 15.00 8.83
N LEU A 120 40.25 14.31 7.70
CA LEU A 120 41.33 13.49 7.15
C LEU A 120 42.55 14.35 6.81
N ILE A 121 42.33 15.51 6.18
CA ILE A 121 43.39 16.47 5.87
C ILE A 121 44.03 16.98 7.16
N SER A 122 43.24 17.37 8.16
CA SER A 122 43.75 17.86 9.45
C SER A 122 44.60 16.81 10.17
N TYR A 123 44.14 15.56 10.26
CA TYR A 123 44.92 14.48 10.87
C TYR A 123 46.18 14.15 10.06
N SER A 124 46.10 14.15 8.73
CA SER A 124 47.27 13.92 7.87
C SER A 124 48.33 15.02 8.04
N ALA A 125 47.89 16.27 8.13
CA ALA A 125 48.78 17.40 8.41
C ALA A 125 49.41 17.29 9.80
N ALA A 126 48.64 16.90 10.82
CA ALA A 126 49.15 16.68 12.17
C ALA A 126 50.21 15.56 12.22
N VAL A 127 49.96 14.44 11.53
CA VAL A 127 50.93 13.32 11.38
C VAL A 127 52.24 13.83 10.79
N LEU A 128 52.18 14.52 9.64
CA LEU A 128 53.36 15.05 8.94
C LEU A 128 54.12 16.09 9.78
N LEU A 129 53.41 17.02 10.42
CA LEU A 129 54.01 18.04 11.28
C LEU A 129 54.68 17.42 12.51
N THR A 130 54.10 16.37 13.09
CA THR A 130 54.70 15.67 14.24
C THR A 130 56.03 15.02 13.85
N PHE A 131 56.08 14.37 12.67
CA PHE A 131 57.32 13.78 12.17
C PHE A 131 58.38 14.85 11.91
N TRP A 132 58.00 15.93 11.22
CA TRP A 132 58.94 17.02 10.89
C TRP A 132 59.49 17.70 12.14
N LEU A 133 58.61 18.03 13.10
CA LEU A 133 58.99 18.63 14.38
C LEU A 133 59.98 17.75 15.15
N MET A 134 59.73 16.45 15.20
CA MET A 134 60.62 15.50 15.86
C MET A 134 61.96 15.34 15.12
N TYR A 135 61.93 15.25 13.79
CA TYR A 135 63.14 15.17 12.97
C TYR A 135 64.02 16.41 13.17
N SER A 136 63.45 17.61 13.07
CA SER A 136 64.19 18.87 13.26
C SER A 136 64.80 19.01 14.65
N TRP A 137 64.19 18.40 15.67
CA TRP A 137 64.76 18.36 17.02
C TRP A 137 65.97 17.42 17.15
N LEU A 138 65.92 16.28 16.46
CA LEU A 138 66.95 15.24 16.51
C LEU A 138 68.11 15.48 15.52
N GLU A 139 67.86 16.19 14.41
CA GLU A 139 68.81 16.43 13.31
C GLU A 139 70.18 16.96 13.77
N PRO A 140 70.28 17.95 14.67
CA PRO A 140 71.58 18.51 15.05
C PRO A 140 72.45 17.57 15.91
N HIS A 141 71.90 16.46 16.40
CA HIS A 141 72.46 15.71 17.53
C HIS A 141 72.82 14.26 17.21
N LEU A 142 72.42 13.75 16.04
CA LEU A 142 72.59 12.35 15.65
C LEU A 142 73.29 12.23 14.30
N GLU A 143 74.07 11.17 14.12
CA GLU A 143 74.74 10.88 12.85
C GLU A 143 73.76 10.39 11.76
N PHE A 144 72.68 9.73 12.17
CA PHE A 144 71.62 9.21 11.28
C PHE A 144 70.22 9.65 11.72
N PRO A 145 69.94 10.96 11.76
CA PRO A 145 68.74 11.50 12.40
C PRO A 145 67.46 11.06 11.70
N LEU A 146 67.48 10.92 10.37
CA LEU A 146 66.32 10.51 9.59
C LEU A 146 65.86 9.09 9.94
N LEU A 147 66.80 8.15 10.02
CA LEU A 147 66.50 6.74 10.25
C LEU A 147 66.03 6.50 11.68
N ILE A 148 66.65 7.20 12.64
CA ILE A 148 66.25 7.19 14.05
C ILE A 148 64.87 7.85 14.21
N ALA A 149 64.64 9.00 13.58
CA ALA A 149 63.33 9.66 13.59
C ALA A 149 62.25 8.77 12.99
N ILE A 150 62.47 8.10 11.85
CA ILE A 150 61.49 7.16 11.28
C ILE A 150 61.20 6.02 12.26
N GLY A 151 62.23 5.42 12.86
CA GLY A 151 62.06 4.33 13.81
C GLY A 151 61.26 4.73 15.05
N VAL A 152 61.62 5.85 15.67
CA VAL A 152 60.93 6.39 16.86
C VAL A 152 59.52 6.84 16.53
N TYR A 153 59.33 7.46 15.36
CA TYR A 153 58.02 7.89 14.89
C TYR A 153 57.08 6.70 14.70
N ILE A 154 57.54 5.68 13.97
CA ILE A 154 56.78 4.45 13.73
C ILE A 154 56.48 3.76 15.06
N PHE A 155 57.46 3.64 15.96
CA PHE A 155 57.26 3.03 17.27
C PHE A 155 56.22 3.79 18.11
N GLY A 156 56.32 5.12 18.17
CA GLY A 156 55.41 5.98 18.93
C GLY A 156 54.01 6.11 18.32
N SER A 157 53.88 6.04 16.99
CA SER A 157 52.63 6.28 16.26
C SER A 157 51.90 5.01 15.78
N LEU A 158 52.62 3.88 15.57
CA LEU A 158 52.06 2.64 15.01
C LEU A 158 51.80 1.55 16.05
N ASN A 159 52.09 1.79 17.35
CA ASN A 159 51.59 0.92 18.43
C ASN A 159 50.06 0.95 18.61
N LEU A 160 49.36 1.56 17.65
CA LEU A 160 47.94 1.92 17.68
C LEU A 160 47.12 1.13 16.64
N PHE A 161 47.70 0.11 15.99
CA PHE A 161 46.99 -0.80 15.06
C PHE A 161 46.07 -1.82 15.74
N THR A 162 45.97 -1.79 17.06
CA THR A 162 45.13 -2.74 17.80
C THR A 162 43.65 -2.31 17.70
N PRO A 163 42.75 -3.19 17.20
CA PRO A 163 41.32 -2.90 17.18
C PRO A 163 40.83 -2.81 18.64
N GLY A 164 40.43 -1.62 19.06
CA GLY A 164 40.07 -1.32 20.44
C GLY A 164 40.97 -0.23 21.00
N SER A 165 40.61 1.02 20.74
CA SER A 165 41.22 2.16 21.43
C SER A 165 40.46 2.43 22.71
N PHE A 166 41.09 2.51 23.89
CA PHE A 166 40.39 2.89 25.13
C PHE A 166 39.59 4.21 25.01
N LEU A 167 40.11 5.19 24.26
CA LEU A 167 39.46 6.48 24.02
C LEU A 167 38.29 6.44 23.01
N PHE A 168 38.14 5.36 22.24
CA PHE A 168 37.08 5.20 21.22
C PHE A 168 36.29 3.89 21.38
N ALA A 169 36.59 3.09 22.40
CA ALA A 169 36.00 1.78 22.68
C ALA A 169 34.73 1.94 23.52
N THR A 170 33.69 2.48 22.91
CA THR A 170 32.33 2.41 23.48
C THR A 170 31.40 1.49 22.69
N GLU A 171 31.74 1.09 21.45
CA GLU A 171 30.85 0.24 20.64
C GLU A 171 31.49 -1.04 20.08
N ALA A 172 32.78 -1.06 19.77
CA ALA A 172 33.44 -2.23 19.16
C ALA A 172 33.79 -3.37 20.16
N ALA A 173 33.72 -3.11 21.46
CA ALA A 173 34.13 -4.07 22.50
C ALA A 173 33.16 -5.26 22.71
N HIS A 174 32.03 -5.28 22.01
CA HIS A 174 31.03 -6.34 22.13
C HIS A 174 31.16 -7.46 21.07
N LEU A 175 32.11 -7.36 20.14
CA LEU A 175 32.24 -8.30 19.02
C LEU A 175 33.45 -9.26 19.12
N GLU A 176 34.32 -9.12 20.11
CA GLU A 176 35.48 -10.02 20.27
C GLU A 176 35.24 -11.08 21.36
N GLU A 177 35.44 -12.36 20.99
CA GLU A 177 35.32 -13.55 21.86
C GLU A 177 36.29 -13.58 23.06
N ASN A 178 37.29 -12.70 23.09
CA ASN A 178 38.20 -12.53 24.23
C ASN A 178 38.60 -11.05 24.37
N PRO A 179 37.85 -10.24 25.15
CA PRO A 179 38.22 -8.85 25.37
C PRO A 179 39.57 -8.79 26.11
N ARG A 180 40.59 -8.20 25.47
CA ARG A 180 41.88 -7.92 26.12
C ARG A 180 41.65 -7.15 27.43
N GLU A 181 42.41 -7.50 28.47
CA GLU A 181 42.34 -6.83 29.77
C GLU A 181 42.63 -5.33 29.64
N ARG A 182 41.70 -4.49 30.11
CA ARG A 182 41.73 -3.02 29.96
C ARG A 182 43.03 -2.35 30.40
N TRP A 183 43.70 -2.88 31.42
CA TRP A 183 44.94 -2.30 31.94
C TRP A 183 46.14 -2.52 31.00
N LYS A 184 46.16 -3.65 30.26
CA LYS A 184 47.21 -3.93 29.27
C LYS A 184 47.10 -2.96 28.09
N LEU A 185 45.87 -2.68 27.63
CA LEU A 185 45.61 -1.64 26.64
C LEU A 185 46.05 -0.26 27.14
N LEU A 186 45.71 0.10 28.38
CA LEU A 186 46.04 1.41 28.94
C LEU A 186 47.56 1.60 29.06
N LEU A 187 48.29 0.54 29.41
CA LEU A 187 49.75 0.53 29.38
C LEU A 187 50.30 0.67 27.97
N GLU A 188 49.81 -0.12 27.02
CA GLU A 188 50.24 -0.09 25.61
C GLU A 188 50.01 1.30 24.98
N GLU A 189 48.88 1.94 25.30
CA GLU A 189 48.48 3.24 24.75
C GLU A 189 49.21 4.43 25.38
N LEU A 190 49.51 4.42 26.69
CA LEU A 190 50.14 5.56 27.36
C LEU A 190 51.66 5.42 27.45
N VAL A 191 52.18 4.21 27.64
CA VAL A 191 53.61 3.98 27.92
C VAL A 191 54.44 4.06 26.64
N VAL A 192 53.96 3.54 25.51
CA VAL A 192 54.75 3.54 24.28
C VAL A 192 54.98 4.95 23.72
N PRO A 193 53.97 5.83 23.62
CA PRO A 193 54.18 7.23 23.31
C PRO A 193 55.09 7.94 24.32
N LEU A 194 54.97 7.61 25.61
CA LEU A 194 55.80 8.20 26.66
C LEU A 194 57.28 7.84 26.47
N VAL A 195 57.57 6.56 26.20
CA VAL A 195 58.93 6.08 25.96
C VAL A 195 59.52 6.71 24.70
N ALA A 196 58.74 6.82 23.62
CA ALA A 196 59.18 7.48 22.39
C ALA A 196 59.53 8.97 22.64
N VAL A 197 58.68 9.67 23.38
CA VAL A 197 58.91 11.08 23.74
C VAL A 197 60.13 11.25 24.63
N LEU A 198 60.28 10.42 25.66
CA LEU A 198 61.45 10.46 26.54
C LEU A 198 62.73 10.23 25.75
N PHE A 199 62.72 9.30 24.79
CA PHE A 199 63.85 9.09 23.90
C PHE A 199 64.19 10.35 23.10
N VAL A 200 63.20 11.00 22.48
CA VAL A 200 63.40 12.24 21.69
C VAL A 200 63.95 13.37 22.57
N ILE A 201 63.42 13.54 23.78
CA ILE A 201 63.87 14.57 24.71
C ILE A 201 65.31 14.29 25.11
N VAL A 202 65.64 13.10 25.62
CA VAL A 202 66.97 12.79 26.15
C VAL A 202 68.04 12.91 25.06
N TRP A 203 67.77 12.41 23.86
CA TRP A 203 68.75 12.41 22.76
C TRP A 203 68.80 13.72 21.96
N GLY A 204 67.74 14.53 22.00
CA GLY A 204 67.77 15.89 21.46
C GLY A 204 68.16 16.96 22.47
N TYR A 205 68.35 16.59 23.74
CA TYR A 205 68.71 17.52 24.81
C TYR A 205 70.20 17.89 24.72
N ASN A 206 70.48 19.08 24.20
CA ASN A 206 71.83 19.59 24.01
C ASN A 206 72.01 20.97 24.65
N GLY A 207 71.79 21.05 25.96
CA GLY A 207 71.95 22.30 26.72
C GLY A 207 70.88 23.37 26.45
N GLN A 208 69.81 23.03 25.73
CA GLN A 208 68.60 23.85 25.64
C GLN A 208 67.90 23.93 27.01
N GLY A 209 66.99 24.89 27.16
CA GLY A 209 66.28 25.07 28.42
C GLY A 209 65.49 23.81 28.79
N VAL A 210 65.56 23.38 30.05
CA VAL A 210 64.76 22.26 30.56
C VAL A 210 63.26 22.50 30.30
N GLU A 211 62.83 23.76 30.35
CA GLU A 211 61.46 24.19 30.05
C GLU A 211 61.06 23.90 28.59
N GLU A 212 61.95 24.14 27.62
CA GLU A 212 61.69 23.92 26.19
C GLU A 212 61.57 22.42 25.89
N ALA A 213 62.46 21.61 26.47
CA ALA A 213 62.44 20.16 26.33
C ALA A 213 61.15 19.54 26.91
N ILE A 214 60.70 20.03 28.08
CA ILE A 214 59.44 19.60 28.69
C ILE A 214 58.24 20.02 27.83
N ALA A 215 58.23 21.25 27.34
CA ALA A 215 57.14 21.75 26.50
C ALA A 215 57.01 20.98 25.18
N LEU A 216 58.13 20.74 24.48
CA LEU A 216 58.17 19.92 23.28
C LEU A 216 57.74 18.47 23.58
N GLY A 217 58.23 17.92 24.69
CA GLY A 217 57.87 16.59 25.17
C GLY A 217 56.36 16.42 25.34
N ALA A 218 55.74 17.34 26.08
CA ALA A 218 54.29 17.34 26.29
C ALA A 218 53.51 17.45 24.98
N LEU A 219 53.98 18.29 24.04
CA LEU A 219 53.37 18.44 22.72
C LEU A 219 53.49 17.16 21.88
N LEU A 220 54.69 16.57 21.79
CA LEU A 220 54.90 15.31 21.05
C LEU A 220 54.10 14.16 21.67
N TYR A 221 54.00 14.12 22.99
CA TYR A 221 53.19 13.12 23.69
C TYR A 221 51.71 13.22 23.32
N ALA A 222 51.14 14.43 23.36
CA ALA A 222 49.78 14.65 22.92
C ALA A 222 49.58 14.28 21.45
N LEU A 223 50.51 14.67 20.57
CA LEU A 223 50.43 14.36 19.14
C LEU A 223 50.49 12.84 18.88
N PHE A 224 51.37 12.09 19.56
CA PHE A 224 51.41 10.63 19.41
C PHE A 224 50.13 9.95 19.92
N LEU A 225 49.54 10.42 21.02
CA LEU A 225 48.29 9.87 21.54
C LEU A 225 47.10 10.06 20.58
N PHE A 226 46.98 11.24 19.95
CA PHE A 226 45.79 11.60 19.18
C PHE A 226 45.92 11.37 17.66
N SER A 227 47.11 11.58 17.10
CA SER A 227 47.29 11.70 15.65
C SER A 227 47.11 10.36 14.92
N GLY A 228 47.70 9.27 15.43
CA GLY A 228 47.64 7.94 14.80
C GLY A 228 46.21 7.37 14.74
N LYS A 229 45.53 7.32 15.90
CA LYS A 229 44.15 6.79 16.00
C LYS A 229 43.13 7.70 15.31
N GLY A 230 43.29 9.01 15.45
CA GLY A 230 42.43 9.99 14.78
C GLY A 230 42.48 9.82 13.26
N LEU A 231 43.67 9.61 12.69
CA LEU A 231 43.84 9.34 11.27
C LEU A 231 43.15 8.04 10.85
N LEU A 232 43.41 6.93 11.56
CA LEU A 232 42.90 5.60 11.20
C LEU A 232 41.37 5.54 11.26
N THR A 233 40.77 6.03 12.34
CA THR A 233 39.31 6.13 12.49
C THR A 233 38.68 7.07 11.46
N THR A 234 39.39 8.13 11.07
CA THR A 234 38.92 9.04 10.02
C THR A 234 39.03 8.41 8.63
N ILE A 235 40.06 7.61 8.35
CA ILE A 235 40.18 6.84 7.10
C ILE A 235 39.03 5.85 6.97
N GLU A 236 38.70 5.11 8.04
CA GLU A 236 37.57 4.18 8.04
C GLU A 236 36.24 4.91 7.79
N LYS A 237 35.99 6.01 8.50
CA LYS A 237 34.80 6.85 8.28
C LYS A 237 34.77 7.47 6.88
N TRP A 238 35.92 7.86 6.34
CA TRP A 238 36.03 8.44 5.01
C TRP A 238 35.82 7.40 3.92
N THR A 239 36.39 6.21 4.05
CA THR A 239 36.21 5.11 3.08
C THR A 239 34.75 4.67 3.04
N SER A 240 34.10 4.51 4.20
CA SER A 240 32.66 4.26 4.29
C SER A 240 31.83 5.39 3.66
N ALA A 241 32.15 6.65 3.98
CA ALA A 241 31.46 7.80 3.39
C ALA A 241 31.69 7.93 1.87
N ASN A 242 32.86 7.56 1.37
CA ASN A 242 33.22 7.57 -0.05
C ASN A 242 32.52 6.43 -0.81
N GLN A 243 32.47 5.23 -0.23
CA GLN A 243 31.66 4.13 -0.77
C GLN A 243 30.18 4.51 -0.84
N ALA A 244 29.65 5.12 0.22
CA ALA A 244 28.29 5.66 0.21
C ALA A 244 28.11 6.72 -0.90
N LEU A 245 29.09 7.59 -1.14
CA LEU A 245 29.04 8.60 -2.21
C LEU A 245 29.07 7.98 -3.63
N ARG A 246 29.90 6.96 -3.85
CA ARG A 246 29.98 6.25 -5.14
C ARG A 246 28.69 5.50 -5.42
N ASN A 247 28.16 4.81 -4.42
CA ASN A 247 26.92 4.05 -4.53
C ASN A 247 25.69 4.95 -4.60
N LYS A 248 25.75 6.20 -4.10
CA LYS A 248 24.64 7.16 -4.14
C LYS A 248 24.14 7.49 -5.53
N ARG A 249 25.00 7.56 -6.56
CA ARG A 249 24.53 7.89 -7.92
C ARG A 249 23.68 6.77 -8.50
N ALA A 250 24.17 5.53 -8.42
CA ALA A 250 23.42 4.35 -8.84
C ALA A 250 22.15 4.17 -7.99
N LEU A 251 22.26 4.31 -6.67
CA LEU A 251 21.13 4.15 -5.76
C LEU A 251 20.07 5.24 -5.96
N ARG A 252 20.44 6.50 -6.23
CA ARG A 252 19.49 7.57 -6.54
C ARG A 252 18.74 7.31 -7.83
N LEU A 253 19.41 6.79 -8.85
CA LEU A 253 18.75 6.42 -10.09
C LEU A 253 17.76 5.28 -9.86
N LEU A 254 18.15 4.24 -9.12
CA LEU A 254 17.27 3.14 -8.75
C LEU A 254 16.07 3.60 -7.92
N ILE A 255 16.28 4.44 -6.90
CA ILE A 255 15.19 5.00 -6.08
C ILE A 255 14.27 5.86 -6.93
N LYS A 256 14.82 6.72 -7.80
CA LYS A 256 14.01 7.57 -8.68
C LYS A 256 13.20 6.75 -9.69
N GLN A 257 13.80 5.70 -10.24
CA GLN A 257 13.13 4.77 -11.14
C GLN A 257 11.99 4.05 -10.40
N ARG A 258 12.27 3.53 -9.20
CA ARG A 258 11.26 2.86 -8.37
C ARG A 258 10.11 3.79 -7.98
N ILE A 259 10.40 5.04 -7.62
CA ILE A 259 9.36 6.05 -7.38
C ILE A 259 8.53 6.28 -8.65
N GLY A 260 9.17 6.32 -9.82
CA GLY A 260 8.46 6.43 -11.10
C GLY A 260 7.53 5.25 -11.36
N GLU A 261 8.04 4.02 -11.22
CA GLU A 261 7.28 2.76 -11.37
C GLU A 261 6.11 2.69 -10.37
N GLN A 262 6.30 3.17 -9.16
CA GLN A 262 5.26 3.16 -8.13
C GLN A 262 4.19 4.22 -8.38
N LYS A 263 4.57 5.39 -8.92
CA LYS A 263 3.60 6.41 -9.37
C LYS A 263 2.76 5.93 -10.53
N THR A 264 3.36 5.20 -11.49
CA THR A 264 2.59 4.62 -12.60
C THR A 264 1.62 3.56 -12.10
N LEU A 265 2.05 2.70 -11.18
CA LEU A 265 1.18 1.67 -10.59
C LEU A 265 0.01 2.28 -9.81
N ILE A 266 0.25 3.34 -9.02
CA ILE A 266 -0.83 4.07 -8.34
C ILE A 266 -1.81 4.66 -9.34
N ALA A 267 -1.33 5.27 -10.43
CA ALA A 267 -2.21 5.83 -11.45
C ALA A 267 -3.05 4.76 -12.16
N GLU A 268 -2.49 3.58 -12.43
CA GLU A 268 -3.22 2.44 -13.00
C GLU A 268 -4.30 1.92 -12.04
N LEU A 269 -4.01 1.85 -10.73
CA LEU A 269 -4.99 1.47 -9.71
C LEU A 269 -6.09 2.51 -9.55
N GLU A 270 -5.77 3.81 -9.62
CA GLU A 270 -6.76 4.90 -9.57
C GLU A 270 -7.70 4.85 -10.79
N GLU A 271 -7.17 4.54 -11.98
CA GLU A 271 -7.99 4.34 -13.19
C GLU A 271 -8.91 3.12 -13.05
N ALA A 272 -8.41 2.02 -12.48
CA ALA A 272 -9.21 0.83 -12.19
C ALA A 272 -10.31 1.10 -11.13
N GLU A 273 -10.00 1.88 -10.10
CA GLU A 273 -10.98 2.33 -9.08
C GLU A 273 -12.11 3.13 -9.73
N GLU A 274 -11.77 4.08 -10.60
CA GLU A 274 -12.76 4.91 -11.31
C GLU A 274 -13.66 4.05 -12.22
N SER A 275 -13.06 3.12 -12.97
CA SER A 275 -13.82 2.16 -13.79
C SER A 275 -14.80 1.32 -12.95
N THR A 276 -14.33 0.81 -11.81
CA THR A 276 -15.15 -0.02 -10.90
C THR A 276 -16.28 0.80 -10.28
N ARG A 277 -16.01 2.06 -9.91
CA ARG A 277 -17.01 2.98 -9.38
C ARG A 277 -18.11 3.27 -10.41
N ASN A 278 -17.75 3.54 -11.66
CA ASN A 278 -18.70 3.76 -12.73
C ASN A 278 -19.57 2.52 -13.00
N HIS A 279 -18.96 1.33 -13.01
CA HIS A 279 -19.70 0.08 -13.14
C HIS A 279 -20.69 -0.16 -12.00
N LEU A 280 -20.29 0.17 -10.77
CA LEU A 280 -21.16 0.06 -9.59
C LEU A 280 -22.36 1.03 -9.66
N GLU A 281 -22.17 2.24 -10.19
CA GLU A 281 -23.27 3.17 -10.44
C GLU A 281 -24.25 2.62 -11.49
N GLU A 282 -23.75 2.07 -12.60
CA GLU A 282 -24.56 1.43 -13.64
C GLU A 282 -25.39 0.26 -13.07
N LEU A 283 -24.78 -0.61 -12.26
CA LEU A 283 -25.48 -1.73 -11.62
C LEU A 283 -26.58 -1.25 -10.66
N LYS A 284 -26.33 -0.16 -9.90
CA LYS A 284 -27.34 0.43 -9.01
C LYS A 284 -28.51 1.00 -9.79
N GLU A 285 -28.25 1.69 -10.90
CA GLU A 285 -29.30 2.18 -11.79
C GLU A 285 -30.12 1.02 -12.35
N ARG A 286 -29.44 -0.03 -12.84
CA ARG A 286 -30.08 -1.22 -13.38
C ARG A 286 -30.98 -1.92 -12.36
N LYS A 287 -30.52 -2.07 -11.11
CA LYS A 287 -31.32 -2.62 -10.03
C LYS A 287 -32.58 -1.79 -9.77
N ASN A 288 -32.43 -0.47 -9.71
CA ASN A 288 -33.55 0.45 -9.47
C ASN A 288 -34.60 0.38 -10.60
N GLU A 289 -34.17 0.24 -11.86
CA GLU A 289 -35.08 0.02 -12.99
C GLU A 289 -35.89 -1.27 -12.84
N LEU A 290 -35.22 -2.39 -12.50
CA LEU A 290 -35.88 -3.70 -12.31
C LEU A 290 -36.87 -3.68 -11.14
N GLU A 291 -36.49 -3.06 -10.02
CA GLU A 291 -37.36 -2.92 -8.85
C GLU A 291 -38.56 -2.01 -9.14
N LYS A 292 -38.35 -0.94 -9.92
CA LYS A 292 -39.44 -0.05 -10.36
C LYS A 292 -40.42 -0.78 -11.28
N GLU A 293 -39.93 -1.52 -12.28
CA GLU A 293 -40.79 -2.29 -13.17
C GLU A 293 -41.58 -3.36 -12.41
N ALA A 294 -40.95 -4.05 -11.44
CA ALA A 294 -41.64 -4.97 -10.55
C ALA A 294 -42.69 -4.27 -9.67
N GLY A 295 -42.41 -3.05 -9.23
CA GLY A 295 -43.34 -2.18 -8.51
C GLY A 295 -44.56 -1.79 -9.34
N ASP A 296 -44.35 -1.40 -10.59
CA ASP A 296 -45.40 -1.01 -11.54
C ASP A 296 -46.36 -2.19 -11.81
N PHE A 297 -45.83 -3.41 -11.94
CA PHE A 297 -46.65 -4.62 -12.07
C PHE A 297 -47.48 -4.92 -10.82
N LYS A 298 -46.92 -4.67 -9.62
CA LYS A 298 -47.63 -4.84 -8.35
C LYS A 298 -48.75 -3.82 -8.20
N GLU A 299 -48.51 -2.56 -8.54
CA GLU A 299 -49.54 -1.50 -8.54
C GLU A 299 -50.65 -1.81 -9.55
N THR A 300 -50.27 -2.29 -10.74
CA THR A 300 -51.22 -2.73 -11.76
C THR A 300 -52.08 -3.89 -11.24
N ALA A 301 -51.48 -4.86 -10.55
CA ALA A 301 -52.21 -5.98 -9.96
C ALA A 301 -53.28 -5.52 -8.96
N GLU A 302 -52.93 -4.60 -8.05
CA GLU A 302 -53.87 -4.06 -7.06
C GLU A 302 -54.98 -3.24 -7.71
N THR A 303 -54.65 -2.45 -8.74
CA THR A 303 -55.64 -1.70 -9.52
C THR A 303 -56.63 -2.64 -10.23
N ARG A 304 -56.14 -3.73 -10.84
CA ARG A 304 -56.97 -4.74 -11.51
C ARG A 304 -57.85 -5.49 -10.52
N LYS A 305 -57.32 -5.86 -9.34
CA LYS A 305 -58.13 -6.44 -8.24
C LYS A 305 -59.24 -5.48 -7.79
N ALA A 306 -58.93 -4.18 -7.67
CA ALA A 306 -59.91 -3.18 -7.26
C ALA A 306 -61.05 -3.03 -8.28
N TYR A 307 -60.73 -2.97 -9.59
CA TYR A 307 -61.76 -2.93 -10.65
C TYR A 307 -62.63 -4.18 -10.67
N PHE A 308 -62.03 -5.36 -10.54
CA PHE A 308 -62.80 -6.60 -10.44
C PHE A 308 -63.76 -6.58 -9.24
N MET A 309 -63.28 -6.15 -8.07
CA MET A 309 -64.08 -6.10 -6.85
C MET A 309 -65.20 -5.07 -6.89
N SER A 310 -64.98 -3.90 -7.51
CA SER A 310 -66.02 -2.88 -7.63
C SER A 310 -67.20 -3.38 -8.46
N GLU A 311 -66.93 -3.99 -9.60
CA GLU A 311 -67.97 -4.55 -10.48
C GLU A 311 -68.64 -5.78 -9.88
N PHE A 312 -67.88 -6.67 -9.26
CA PHE A 312 -68.41 -7.83 -8.54
C PHE A 312 -69.39 -7.42 -7.44
N ALA A 313 -69.01 -6.44 -6.61
CA ALA A 313 -69.87 -5.94 -5.54
C ALA A 313 -71.14 -5.25 -6.07
N LEU A 314 -71.01 -4.47 -7.14
CA LEU A 314 -72.13 -3.80 -7.80
C LEU A 314 -73.11 -4.82 -8.37
N ALA A 315 -72.64 -5.80 -9.13
CA ALA A 315 -73.47 -6.86 -9.71
C ALA A 315 -74.17 -7.70 -8.64
N ARG A 316 -73.46 -8.04 -7.56
CA ARG A 316 -74.04 -8.76 -6.42
C ARG A 316 -75.13 -7.95 -5.72
N SER A 317 -74.92 -6.64 -5.54
CA SER A 317 -75.91 -5.75 -4.94
C SER A 317 -77.16 -5.58 -5.82
N ALA A 318 -76.98 -5.45 -7.14
CA ALA A 318 -78.06 -5.35 -8.11
C ALA A 318 -78.89 -6.65 -8.15
N ARG A 319 -78.24 -7.81 -8.16
CA ARG A 319 -78.92 -9.11 -8.04
C ARG A 319 -79.77 -9.20 -6.77
N ASN A 320 -79.21 -8.80 -5.63
CA ASN A 320 -79.92 -8.87 -4.34
C ASN A 320 -81.10 -7.89 -4.26
N GLN A 321 -81.16 -6.87 -5.13
CA GLN A 321 -82.28 -5.93 -5.24
C GLN A 321 -83.35 -6.36 -6.27
N LEU A 322 -83.06 -7.33 -7.15
CA LEU A 322 -83.99 -7.85 -8.15
C LEU A 322 -84.91 -8.91 -7.55
N SER A 323 -86.23 -8.71 -7.66
CA SER A 323 -87.24 -9.69 -7.21
C SER A 323 -87.25 -10.94 -8.08
N GLY A 324 -87.63 -12.09 -7.52
CA GLY A 324 -87.54 -13.42 -8.16
C GLY A 324 -88.23 -13.58 -9.53
N GLU A 325 -89.17 -12.69 -9.89
CA GLU A 325 -89.80 -12.68 -11.23
C GLU A 325 -88.92 -12.07 -12.32
N GLN A 326 -88.01 -11.15 -12.00
CA GLN A 326 -87.12 -10.50 -12.97
C GLN A 326 -85.85 -11.33 -13.26
N LEU A 327 -85.43 -12.17 -12.31
CA LEU A 327 -84.33 -13.14 -12.49
C LEU A 327 -84.69 -14.24 -13.51
N MET A 328 -85.96 -14.63 -13.63
CA MET A 328 -86.38 -15.58 -14.67
C MET A 328 -86.21 -15.01 -16.08
N GLN A 329 -86.52 -13.72 -16.31
CA GLN A 329 -86.42 -13.11 -17.63
C GLN A 329 -84.98 -13.03 -18.17
N LEU A 330 -83.99 -12.81 -17.29
CA LEU A 330 -82.57 -12.82 -17.65
C LEU A 330 -82.03 -14.23 -17.96
N SER A 331 -82.58 -15.28 -17.33
CA SER A 331 -82.19 -16.66 -17.63
C SER A 331 -82.69 -17.16 -19.00
N THR A 332 -83.77 -16.57 -19.53
CA THR A 332 -84.33 -16.89 -20.85
C THR A 332 -83.53 -16.32 -22.03
N PHE A 333 -82.70 -15.29 -21.83
CA PHE A 333 -81.80 -14.78 -22.88
C PHE A 333 -80.66 -15.76 -23.19
N LYS A 334 -80.46 -16.81 -22.37
CA LYS A 334 -79.48 -17.87 -22.61
C LYS A 334 -79.96 -18.96 -23.59
N LYS A 335 -81.19 -18.87 -24.10
CA LYS A 335 -81.79 -19.90 -24.97
C LYS A 335 -82.24 -19.41 -26.35
N ALA A 336 -81.85 -18.20 -26.75
CA ALA A 336 -82.04 -17.69 -28.11
C ALA A 336 -80.69 -17.55 -28.82
#